data_AF-A0A2B1D180-F1
#
_entry.id   AF-A0A2B1D180-F1
#
_cell.length_a   1.000
_cell.length_b   1.000
_cell.length_c   1.000
_cell.angle_alpha   90.00
_cell.angle_beta   90.00
_cell.angle_gamma   90.00
#
_symmetry.space_group_name_H-M   'P 1'
#
loop_
_entity.id
_entity.type
_entity.pdbx_description
1 polymer ?
#
loop_
_entity_poly.entity_id
_entity_poly.type
_entity_poly.pdbx_seq_one_letter_code
_entity_poly.pdbx_strand_id
1 'polypeptide(L)'
;MKCPCGSGKKYKNCCKTMDDEEKIIYLKAERKPLFELCISEELEDFSFSYGDIKIELDVNKGKFIAFQKRAVSNRVVKVLLEEHANINCMKKTVSDDVITIIKDLWSPLSSAIDDLTNWIHLALFTNHNGRLTNTETNTFSIDQKTWKKGPTDLEAHVIFKRSYNLTQERKNYIQRQLNNERLPFIAFKYLIKAKNEEEKEIKWINATIAAELAVKEFYMNYDEKLKFIVLEMPSPPLYKMYGKMLESITGKKCSKLKSIQKGVEIRNSLVHRPSEQKLSTPQVNQYISDVETSIFELLDILGQDKKFVDDFNEYEQDRIKTYEEFKKYEARVVISRDGEKDLFANIKYPN
;
A
#
# COMPACT_ATOMS: atom_id res chain seq x y z
N MET A 1 -33.26 -43.40 13.49
CA MET A 1 -32.53 -42.67 14.56
C MET A 1 -33.50 -41.72 15.25
N LYS A 2 -33.64 -41.81 16.58
CA LYS A 2 -34.45 -40.90 17.42
C LYS A 2 -33.60 -39.68 17.79
N CYS A 3 -34.22 -38.51 17.87
CA CYS A 3 -33.57 -37.30 18.37
C CYS A 3 -33.04 -37.52 19.82
N PRO A 4 -31.80 -37.12 20.16
CA PRO A 4 -31.20 -37.40 21.46
C PRO A 4 -31.96 -36.81 22.67
N CYS A 5 -32.80 -35.78 22.47
CA CYS A 5 -33.57 -35.15 23.55
C CYS A 5 -34.89 -35.86 23.89
N GLY A 6 -35.20 -36.99 23.24
CA GLY A 6 -36.34 -37.84 23.60
C GLY A 6 -37.74 -37.25 23.35
N SER A 7 -37.86 -36.03 22.82
CA SER A 7 -39.12 -35.27 22.85
C SER A 7 -40.15 -35.61 21.75
N GLY A 8 -39.81 -36.46 20.79
CA GLY A 8 -40.78 -37.06 19.85
C GLY A 8 -41.62 -36.10 18.98
N LYS A 9 -41.35 -34.79 18.96
CA LYS A 9 -42.11 -33.82 18.14
C LYS A 9 -41.25 -33.17 17.06
N LYS A 10 -41.73 -33.23 15.82
CA LYS A 10 -41.23 -32.47 14.66
C LYS A 10 -41.45 -30.97 14.90
N TYR A 11 -40.53 -30.32 15.62
CA TYR A 11 -40.37 -28.87 15.56
C TYR A 11 -39.03 -28.57 14.93
N LYS A 12 -39.04 -27.72 13.88
CA LYS A 12 -37.87 -27.28 13.11
C LYS A 12 -36.72 -26.71 13.97
N ASN A 13 -36.94 -26.42 15.26
CA ASN A 13 -36.01 -25.74 16.15
C ASN A 13 -35.64 -26.53 17.43
N CYS A 14 -35.93 -27.84 17.51
CA CYS A 14 -35.73 -28.61 18.76
C CYS A 14 -34.25 -28.90 19.11
N CYS A 15 -33.32 -28.71 18.19
CA CYS A 15 -31.89 -28.93 18.41
C CYS A 15 -31.10 -27.76 17.85
N LYS A 16 -31.05 -26.63 18.56
CA LYS A 16 -29.79 -25.87 18.56
C LYS A 16 -28.79 -26.81 19.23
N THR A 17 -27.87 -27.34 18.45
CA THR A 17 -26.82 -28.16 19.05
C THR A 17 -25.98 -27.23 19.93
N MET A 18 -25.41 -27.70 21.05
CA MET A 18 -24.49 -26.88 21.86
C MET A 18 -23.30 -26.33 21.05
N ASP A 19 -23.11 -26.84 19.83
CA ASP A 19 -22.12 -26.40 18.86
C ASP A 19 -22.51 -25.12 18.11
N ASP A 20 -23.81 -24.75 18.09
CA ASP A 20 -24.35 -23.52 17.48
C ASP A 20 -24.38 -22.32 18.46
N GLU A 21 -24.04 -22.53 19.73
CA GLU A 21 -23.93 -21.43 20.70
C GLU A 21 -22.69 -20.58 20.38
N GLU A 22 -22.86 -19.26 20.38
CA GLU A 22 -21.75 -18.32 20.16
C GLU A 22 -21.00 -18.05 21.46
N LYS A 23 -19.67 -18.04 21.35
CA LYS A 23 -18.75 -17.65 22.41
C LYS A 23 -17.91 -16.48 21.94
N ILE A 24 -17.63 -15.58 22.88
CA ILE A 24 -16.74 -14.45 22.66
C ILE A 24 -15.30 -14.93 22.80
N ILE A 25 -14.48 -14.65 21.80
CA ILE A 25 -13.03 -14.85 21.82
C ILE A 25 -12.31 -13.52 21.61
N TYR A 26 -11.04 -13.48 22.04
CA TYR A 26 -10.15 -12.34 21.89
C TYR A 26 -9.00 -12.73 20.98
N LEU A 27 -8.83 -12.00 19.88
CA LEU A 27 -7.79 -12.22 18.90
C LEU A 27 -6.68 -11.20 19.10
N LYS A 28 -5.44 -11.65 18.92
CA LYS A 28 -4.23 -10.83 18.95
C LYS A 28 -3.36 -11.17 17.74
N ALA A 29 -2.86 -10.17 17.05
CA ALA A 29 -1.86 -10.30 16.00
C ALA A 29 -0.70 -9.34 16.25
N GLU A 30 0.55 -9.80 16.05
CA GLU A 30 1.75 -8.98 16.20
C GLU A 30 2.53 -8.93 14.89
N ARG A 31 3.03 -7.75 14.51
CA ARG A 31 3.89 -7.59 13.33
C ARG A 31 5.02 -6.61 13.59
N LYS A 32 6.24 -6.99 13.20
CA LYS A 32 7.39 -6.08 13.22
C LYS A 32 7.39 -5.26 11.91
N PRO A 33 7.39 -3.91 11.96
CA PRO A 33 7.61 -3.09 10.79
C PRO A 33 9.05 -3.27 10.29
N LEU A 34 9.24 -3.15 8.98
CA LEU A 34 10.56 -3.21 8.32
C LEU A 34 11.20 -1.82 8.16
N PHE A 35 10.79 -0.86 8.98
CA PHE A 35 11.31 0.51 9.00
C PHE A 35 11.57 0.99 10.43
N GLU A 36 12.48 1.95 10.52
CA GLU A 36 12.75 2.68 11.75
C GLU A 36 11.76 3.84 11.86
N LEU A 37 11.05 3.90 12.99
CA LEU A 37 10.17 5.01 13.34
C LEU A 37 10.90 5.92 14.31
N CYS A 38 11.00 7.20 13.98
CA CYS A 38 11.43 8.23 14.92
C CYS A 38 10.17 8.89 15.52
N ILE A 39 10.11 8.95 16.84
CA ILE A 39 9.00 9.54 17.59
C ILE A 39 9.56 10.75 18.33
N SER A 40 9.01 11.94 18.09
CA SER A 40 9.56 13.20 18.59
C SER A 40 8.88 13.75 19.84
N GLU A 41 7.75 13.16 20.26
CA GLU A 41 7.04 13.55 21.47
C GLU A 41 7.06 12.36 22.43
N GLU A 42 7.16 12.59 23.73
CA GLU A 42 6.96 11.60 24.81
C GLU A 42 5.50 11.10 24.81
N LEU A 43 5.05 10.56 23.69
CA LEU A 43 3.74 9.95 23.52
C LEU A 43 3.90 8.49 23.88
N GLU A 44 3.64 8.19 25.14
CA GLU A 44 3.44 6.82 25.62
C GLU A 44 2.29 6.19 24.81
N ASP A 45 2.67 5.25 23.94
CA ASP A 45 1.83 4.35 23.16
C ASP A 45 0.90 4.98 22.10
N PHE A 46 1.32 4.89 20.83
CA PHE A 46 0.44 5.17 19.69
C PHE A 46 -0.58 4.04 19.53
N SER A 47 -1.83 4.34 19.84
CA SER A 47 -2.96 3.49 19.48
C SER A 47 -3.79 4.07 18.33
N PHE A 48 -4.29 3.17 17.49
CA PHE A 48 -5.16 3.40 16.35
C PHE A 48 -6.39 2.50 16.43
N SER A 49 -7.47 2.91 15.79
CA SER A 49 -8.69 2.11 15.64
C SER A 49 -9.01 1.86 14.17
N TYR A 50 -9.40 0.65 13.82
CA TYR A 50 -9.85 0.25 12.47
C TYR A 50 -11.12 -0.59 12.60
N GLY A 51 -12.28 0.05 12.49
CA GLY A 51 -13.55 -0.58 12.84
C GLY A 51 -13.58 -1.00 14.32
N ASP A 52 -13.75 -2.29 14.59
CA ASP A 52 -13.71 -2.89 15.93
C ASP A 52 -12.32 -3.38 16.36
N ILE A 53 -11.28 -3.14 15.53
CA ILE A 53 -9.90 -3.54 15.79
C ILE A 53 -9.15 -2.37 16.43
N LYS A 54 -8.51 -2.62 17.58
CA LYS A 54 -7.55 -1.69 18.20
C LYS A 54 -6.14 -2.10 17.80
N ILE A 55 -5.32 -1.17 17.32
CA ILE A 55 -3.92 -1.42 16.97
C ILE A 55 -3.03 -0.53 17.85
N GLU A 56 -2.06 -1.12 18.53
CA GLU A 56 -1.08 -0.43 19.37
C GLU A 56 0.32 -0.57 18.78
N LEU A 57 1.12 0.49 18.80
CA LEU A 57 2.54 0.47 18.47
C LEU A 57 3.35 0.35 19.76
N ASP A 58 3.94 -0.82 20.00
CA ASP A 58 4.95 -1.01 21.03
C ASP A 58 6.27 -0.41 20.50
N VAL A 59 6.54 0.83 20.91
CA VAL A 59 7.72 1.60 20.49
C VAL A 59 9.01 0.90 20.91
N ASN A 60 9.05 0.36 22.13
CA ASN A 60 10.22 -0.28 22.70
C ASN A 60 10.62 -1.55 21.93
N LYS A 61 9.63 -2.32 21.47
CA LYS A 61 9.87 -3.54 20.69
C LYS A 61 9.84 -3.31 19.19
N GLY A 62 9.41 -2.12 18.74
CA GLY A 62 9.14 -1.80 17.35
C GLY A 62 8.16 -2.80 16.75
N LYS A 63 6.94 -2.92 17.29
CA LYS A 63 5.92 -3.86 16.77
C LYS A 63 4.53 -3.25 16.80
N PHE A 64 3.73 -3.51 15.78
CA PHE A 64 2.28 -3.32 15.83
C PHE A 64 1.61 -4.52 16.48
N ILE A 65 0.63 -4.25 17.35
CA ILE A 65 -0.17 -5.24 18.05
C ILE A 65 -1.63 -4.92 17.79
N ALA A 66 -2.33 -5.76 17.04
CA ALA A 66 -3.76 -5.62 16.76
C ALA A 66 -4.58 -6.53 17.68
N PHE A 67 -5.70 -6.00 18.18
CA PHE A 67 -6.64 -6.68 19.05
C PHE A 67 -8.05 -6.61 18.46
N GLN A 68 -8.79 -7.72 18.49
CA GLN A 68 -10.19 -7.76 18.09
C GLN A 68 -10.99 -8.69 19.00
N LYS A 69 -12.25 -8.34 19.25
CA LYS A 69 -13.22 -9.19 19.94
C LYS A 69 -14.17 -9.79 18.90
N ARG A 70 -14.32 -11.12 18.87
CA ARG A 70 -15.18 -11.81 17.90
C ARG A 70 -16.10 -12.81 18.60
N ALA A 71 -17.35 -12.88 18.14
CA ALA A 71 -18.25 -13.98 18.46
C ALA A 71 -18.01 -15.11 17.45
N VAL A 72 -17.82 -16.34 17.93
CA VAL A 72 -17.63 -17.54 17.10
C VAL A 72 -18.43 -18.71 17.67
N SER A 73 -18.85 -19.64 16.82
CA SER A 73 -19.52 -20.86 17.28
C SER A 73 -18.65 -21.67 18.26
N ASN A 74 -19.28 -22.37 19.19
CA ASN A 74 -18.61 -23.23 20.16
C ASN A 74 -17.80 -24.36 19.48
N ARG A 75 -18.21 -24.78 18.28
CA ARG A 75 -17.45 -25.71 17.42
C ARG A 75 -16.09 -25.16 17.02
N VAL A 76 -16.01 -23.88 16.66
CA VAL A 76 -14.73 -23.21 16.36
C VAL A 76 -13.86 -23.12 17.62
N VAL A 77 -14.46 -22.78 18.77
CA VAL A 77 -13.71 -22.71 20.05
C VAL A 77 -13.10 -24.05 20.43
N LYS A 78 -13.84 -25.16 20.29
CA LYS A 78 -13.33 -26.51 20.57
C LYS A 78 -12.10 -26.82 19.73
N VAL A 79 -12.17 -26.57 18.41
CA VAL A 79 -11.05 -26.82 17.49
C VAL A 79 -9.84 -25.97 17.82
N LEU A 80 -10.03 -24.71 18.25
CA LEU A 80 -8.92 -23.83 18.66
C LEU A 80 -8.23 -24.28 19.96
N LEU A 81 -8.95 -24.95 20.86
CA LEU A 81 -8.44 -25.41 22.16
C LEU A 81 -7.75 -26.79 22.08
N GLU A 82 -7.82 -27.49 20.96
CA GLU A 82 -7.10 -28.76 20.77
C GLU A 82 -5.58 -28.49 20.73
N GLU A 83 -4.82 -29.11 21.64
CA GLU A 83 -3.43 -28.75 22.02
C GLU A 83 -2.38 -28.80 20.88
N HIS A 84 -2.74 -29.27 19.68
CA HIS A 84 -1.82 -29.43 18.53
C HIS A 84 -2.42 -28.95 17.19
N ALA A 85 -3.13 -27.83 17.25
CA ALA A 85 -3.81 -27.14 16.15
C ALA A 85 -2.90 -26.67 14.98
N ASN A 86 -2.26 -27.59 14.25
CA ASN A 86 -1.72 -27.28 12.92
C ASN A 86 -2.88 -27.31 11.90
N ILE A 87 -3.10 -26.22 11.14
CA ILE A 87 -4.14 -26.13 10.11
C ILE A 87 -4.07 -27.30 9.11
N ASN A 88 -2.87 -27.79 8.78
CA ASN A 88 -2.70 -28.94 7.89
C ASN A 88 -3.14 -30.26 8.53
N CYS A 89 -3.07 -30.38 9.85
CA CYS A 89 -3.61 -31.52 10.59
C CYS A 89 -5.14 -31.42 10.72
N MET A 90 -5.69 -30.22 10.93
CA MET A 90 -7.13 -29.98 11.04
C MET A 90 -7.90 -30.37 9.78
N LYS A 91 -7.34 -30.13 8.58
CA LYS A 91 -7.97 -30.50 7.30
C LYS A 91 -8.36 -31.97 7.17
N LYS A 92 -7.81 -32.85 8.02
CA LYS A 92 -8.11 -34.29 7.99
C LYS A 92 -9.28 -34.69 8.90
N THR A 93 -9.62 -33.86 9.89
CA THR A 93 -10.53 -34.23 11.00
C THR A 93 -11.63 -33.18 11.25
N VAL A 94 -11.41 -31.96 10.79
CA VAL A 94 -12.32 -30.82 10.91
C VAL A 94 -12.85 -30.52 9.51
N SER A 95 -14.11 -30.15 9.41
CA SER A 95 -14.74 -29.81 8.15
C SER A 95 -14.28 -28.45 7.62
N ASP A 96 -14.39 -28.29 6.30
CA ASP A 96 -13.85 -27.15 5.56
C ASP A 96 -14.47 -25.80 5.95
N ASP A 97 -15.74 -25.76 6.37
CA ASP A 97 -16.43 -24.54 6.82
C ASP A 97 -15.76 -23.96 8.09
N VAL A 98 -15.45 -24.80 9.08
CA VAL A 98 -14.79 -24.37 10.31
C VAL A 98 -13.34 -23.97 10.06
N ILE A 99 -12.64 -24.70 9.18
CA ILE A 99 -11.27 -24.35 8.80
C ILE A 99 -11.23 -23.00 8.09
N THR A 100 -12.21 -22.73 7.23
CA THR A 100 -12.35 -21.43 6.55
C THR A 100 -12.58 -20.33 7.58
N ILE A 101 -13.54 -20.51 8.50
CA ILE A 101 -13.79 -19.56 9.58
C ILE A 101 -12.51 -19.29 10.38
N ILE A 102 -11.76 -20.33 10.78
CA ILE A 102 -10.51 -20.19 11.54
C ILE A 102 -9.46 -19.39 10.75
N LYS A 103 -9.27 -19.68 9.46
CA LYS A 103 -8.34 -18.90 8.61
C LYS A 103 -8.76 -17.44 8.53
N ASP A 104 -10.06 -17.19 8.44
CA ASP A 104 -10.61 -15.85 8.28
C ASP A 104 -10.61 -15.04 9.60
N LEU A 105 -10.38 -15.66 10.77
CA LEU A 105 -10.32 -14.94 12.04
C LEU A 105 -9.21 -13.89 12.08
N TRP A 106 -8.03 -14.20 11.55
CA TRP A 106 -6.86 -13.30 11.61
C TRP A 106 -6.74 -12.38 10.39
N SER A 107 -7.40 -12.71 9.27
CA SER A 107 -7.33 -11.91 8.04
C SER A 107 -7.68 -10.42 8.25
N PRO A 108 -8.74 -10.06 9.00
CA PRO A 108 -9.05 -8.67 9.31
C PRO A 108 -7.94 -7.95 10.10
N LEU A 109 -7.31 -8.63 11.08
CA LEU A 109 -6.23 -8.04 11.88
C LEU A 109 -5.00 -7.79 11.01
N SER A 110 -4.62 -8.76 10.16
CA SER A 110 -3.51 -8.62 9.22
C SER A 110 -3.76 -7.47 8.24
N SER A 111 -4.96 -7.41 7.65
CA SER A 111 -5.35 -6.34 6.73
C SER A 111 -5.32 -4.96 7.41
N ALA A 112 -5.75 -4.86 8.66
CA ALA A 112 -5.73 -3.60 9.39
C ALA A 112 -4.29 -3.12 9.70
N ILE A 113 -3.38 -4.05 10.04
CA ILE A 113 -1.95 -3.74 10.21
C ILE A 113 -1.31 -3.32 8.88
N ASP A 114 -1.64 -4.01 7.77
CA ASP A 114 -1.15 -3.66 6.43
C ASP A 114 -1.63 -2.26 6.01
N ASP A 115 -2.91 -1.95 6.20
CA ASP A 115 -3.48 -0.64 5.94
C ASP A 115 -2.80 0.45 6.79
N LEU A 116 -2.63 0.24 8.09
CA LEU A 116 -1.89 1.16 8.97
C LEU A 116 -0.46 1.38 8.48
N THR A 117 0.24 0.30 8.13
CA THR A 117 1.62 0.35 7.65
C THR A 117 1.72 1.16 6.36
N ASN A 118 0.81 0.94 5.42
CA ASN A 118 0.70 1.68 4.17
C ASN A 118 0.47 3.19 4.41
N TRP A 119 -0.42 3.56 5.33
CA TRP A 119 -0.67 4.96 5.65
C TRP A 119 0.50 5.63 6.37
N ILE A 120 1.21 4.90 7.23
CA ILE A 120 2.46 5.38 7.83
C ILE A 120 3.51 5.60 6.74
N HIS A 121 3.62 4.68 5.77
CA HIS A 121 4.57 4.83 4.67
C HIS A 121 4.34 6.11 3.89
N LEU A 122 3.08 6.37 3.57
CA LEU A 122 2.67 7.57 2.86
C LEU A 122 2.87 8.84 3.72
N ALA A 123 2.36 8.85 4.96
CA ALA A 123 2.39 10.02 5.84
C ALA A 123 3.80 10.44 6.24
N LEU A 124 4.74 9.48 6.29
CA LEU A 124 6.14 9.72 6.63
C LEU A 124 7.05 9.74 5.41
N PHE A 125 6.50 9.67 4.18
CA PHE A 125 7.25 9.63 2.92
C PHE A 125 8.39 8.59 2.94
N THR A 126 8.16 7.47 3.63
CA THR A 126 9.16 6.41 3.72
C THR A 126 9.07 5.58 2.45
N ASN A 127 9.93 5.93 1.48
CA ASN A 127 10.07 5.17 0.25
C ASN A 127 10.79 3.85 0.54
N HIS A 128 10.03 2.77 0.74
CA HIS A 128 10.57 1.42 0.60
C HIS A 128 10.63 1.03 -0.88
N ASN A 129 11.53 1.68 -1.63
CA ASN A 129 12.01 1.11 -2.89
C ASN A 129 13.25 0.22 -2.66
N GLY A 130 13.33 -0.42 -1.50
CA GLY A 130 14.40 -1.33 -1.17
C GLY A 130 13.94 -2.76 -1.26
N ARG A 131 13.98 -3.36 -2.46
CA ARG A 131 14.40 -4.76 -2.50
C ARG A 131 15.83 -4.73 -1.96
N LEU A 132 16.01 -5.13 -0.72
CA LEU A 132 17.28 -5.67 -0.24
C LEU A 132 17.45 -7.01 -0.95
N THR A 133 17.62 -7.00 -2.27
CA THR A 133 18.11 -8.19 -2.93
C THR A 133 19.54 -8.34 -2.49
N ASN A 134 19.75 -9.28 -1.58
CA ASN A 134 20.95 -10.10 -1.60
C ASN A 134 21.29 -10.32 -3.06
N THR A 135 22.53 -10.03 -3.42
CA THR A 135 23.16 -10.60 -4.60
C THR A 135 22.70 -12.05 -4.72
N GLU A 136 21.91 -12.38 -5.75
CA GLU A 136 21.72 -13.78 -6.09
C GLU A 136 23.12 -14.31 -6.34
N THR A 137 23.62 -15.13 -5.42
CA THR A 137 24.89 -15.82 -5.65
C THR A 137 24.61 -16.85 -6.73
N ASN A 138 24.71 -16.40 -7.97
CA ASN A 138 24.72 -17.27 -9.13
C ASN A 138 25.85 -18.26 -8.91
N THR A 139 25.53 -19.54 -8.72
CA THR A 139 26.52 -20.59 -8.60
C THR A 139 26.48 -21.43 -9.85
N PHE A 140 27.64 -21.86 -10.33
CA PHE A 140 27.75 -22.74 -11.48
C PHE A 140 28.61 -23.95 -11.11
N SER A 141 28.26 -25.11 -11.64
CA SER A 141 28.97 -26.36 -11.43
C SER A 141 29.17 -27.05 -12.78
N ILE A 142 30.37 -27.58 -13.00
CA ILE A 142 30.71 -28.32 -14.22
C ILE A 142 30.53 -29.83 -14.01
N ASP A 143 30.59 -30.29 -12.76
CA ASP A 143 30.56 -31.69 -12.36
C ASP A 143 29.32 -32.09 -11.55
N GLN A 144 28.40 -31.14 -11.32
CA GLN A 144 27.20 -31.24 -10.49
C GLN A 144 27.45 -31.58 -9.01
N LYS A 145 28.72 -31.65 -8.58
CA LYS A 145 29.14 -31.99 -7.21
C LYS A 145 29.80 -30.81 -6.53
N THR A 146 30.52 -29.99 -7.29
CA THR A 146 31.30 -28.84 -6.82
C THR A 146 30.70 -27.56 -7.40
N TRP A 147 30.12 -26.73 -6.55
CA TRP A 147 29.46 -25.48 -6.95
C TRP A 147 30.38 -24.28 -6.68
N LYS A 148 30.66 -23.51 -7.74
CA LYS A 148 31.51 -22.31 -7.68
C LYS A 148 30.64 -21.05 -7.79
N LYS A 149 30.99 -19.99 -7.06
CA LYS A 149 30.34 -18.68 -7.19
C LYS A 149 30.68 -18.07 -8.55
N GLY A 150 29.66 -17.59 -9.27
CA GLY A 150 29.79 -16.81 -10.49
C GLY A 150 30.17 -15.36 -10.19
N PRO A 151 30.62 -14.60 -11.21
CA PRO A 151 30.87 -13.16 -11.08
C PRO A 151 29.60 -12.46 -10.61
N THR A 152 29.74 -11.52 -9.68
CA THR A 152 28.63 -10.78 -9.09
C THR A 152 28.84 -9.31 -9.39
N ASP A 153 27.86 -8.65 -10.00
CA ASP A 153 27.86 -7.20 -10.12
C ASP A 153 27.55 -6.59 -8.73
N LEU A 154 28.37 -5.63 -8.32
CA LEU A 154 28.20 -4.94 -7.05
C LEU A 154 27.22 -3.78 -7.24
N GLU A 155 25.94 -4.03 -6.97
CA GLU A 155 24.92 -2.99 -6.98
C GLU A 155 24.84 -2.34 -5.58
N ALA A 156 25.25 -1.08 -5.48
CA ALA A 156 25.19 -0.31 -4.24
C ALA A 156 24.00 0.67 -4.30
N HIS A 157 22.99 0.44 -3.48
CA HIS A 157 21.88 1.37 -3.31
C HIS A 157 22.18 2.32 -2.14
N VAL A 158 22.26 3.62 -2.40
CA VAL A 158 22.28 4.62 -1.34
C VAL A 158 20.84 4.98 -0.97
N ILE A 159 20.42 4.59 0.23
CA ILE A 159 19.08 4.87 0.75
C ILE A 159 19.19 6.09 1.68
N PHE A 160 18.67 7.24 1.25
CA PHE A 160 18.53 8.41 2.11
C PHE A 160 17.26 8.28 2.94
N LYS A 161 17.42 8.00 4.24
CA LYS A 161 16.32 8.04 5.19
C LYS A 161 16.33 9.40 5.88
N ARG A 162 15.47 10.33 5.43
CA ARG A 162 14.99 11.39 6.31
C ARG A 162 13.71 10.85 6.93
N SER A 163 13.79 10.34 8.15
CA SER A 163 12.60 9.89 8.87
C SER A 163 11.82 11.11 9.32
N TYR A 164 10.66 11.33 8.71
CA TYR A 164 9.68 12.23 9.29
C TYR A 164 9.15 11.59 10.58
N ASN A 165 9.05 12.39 11.65
CA ASN A 165 8.61 11.87 12.95
C ASN A 165 7.10 11.58 12.96
N LEU A 166 6.67 10.55 13.67
CA LEU A 166 5.23 10.36 13.90
C LEU A 166 4.74 11.36 14.97
N THR A 167 4.18 12.48 14.53
CA THR A 167 3.62 13.53 15.41
C THR A 167 2.14 13.27 15.70
N GLN A 168 1.56 13.95 16.70
CA GLN A 168 0.13 13.87 16.98
C GLN A 168 -0.75 14.30 15.78
N GLU A 169 -0.32 15.31 15.02
CA GLU A 169 -1.01 15.75 13.81
C GLU A 169 -1.04 14.64 12.73
N ARG A 170 0.10 13.98 12.49
CA ARG A 170 0.20 12.84 11.56
C ARG A 170 -0.59 11.64 12.03
N LYS A 171 -0.61 11.37 13.33
CA LYS A 171 -1.48 10.34 13.93
C LYS A 171 -2.95 10.63 13.63
N ASN A 172 -3.40 11.87 13.85
CA ASN A 172 -4.77 12.27 13.57
C ASN A 172 -5.10 12.10 12.07
N TYR A 173 -4.17 12.50 11.19
CA TYR A 173 -4.31 12.27 9.75
C TYR A 173 -4.46 10.78 9.40
N ILE A 174 -3.58 9.91 9.90
CA ILE A 174 -3.63 8.46 9.68
C ILE A 174 -4.93 7.87 10.23
N GLN A 175 -5.37 8.28 11.42
CA GLN A 175 -6.60 7.78 12.04
C GLN A 175 -7.84 8.12 11.20
N ARG A 176 -7.92 9.33 10.64
CA ARG A 176 -9.00 9.70 9.70
C ARG A 176 -9.03 8.78 8.48
N GLN A 177 -7.87 8.38 7.96
CA GLN A 177 -7.80 7.44 6.84
C GLN A 177 -8.30 6.04 7.19
N LEU A 178 -7.93 5.54 8.37
CA LEU A 178 -8.40 4.24 8.87
C LEU A 178 -9.92 4.22 9.08
N ASN A 179 -10.50 5.37 9.40
CA ASN A 179 -11.95 5.55 9.50
C ASN A 179 -12.66 5.62 8.13
N ASN A 180 -11.91 5.49 7.01
CA ASN A 180 -12.40 5.69 5.64
C ASN A 180 -13.04 7.06 5.41
N GLU A 181 -12.53 8.10 6.08
CA GLU A 181 -12.88 9.47 5.70
C GLU A 181 -12.39 9.73 4.27
N ARG A 182 -13.22 10.38 3.45
CA ARG A 182 -12.96 10.57 2.00
C ARG A 182 -11.81 11.53 1.68
N LEU A 183 -11.04 11.94 2.68
CA LEU A 183 -9.99 12.94 2.56
C LEU A 183 -8.67 12.38 3.08
N PRO A 184 -7.53 12.56 2.37
CA PRO A 184 -7.43 13.38 1.16
C PRO A 184 -8.01 12.69 -0.08
N PHE A 185 -7.53 11.51 -0.50
CA PHE A 185 -8.09 10.73 -1.62
C PHE A 185 -7.88 9.21 -1.44
N ILE A 186 -8.87 8.40 -1.81
CA ILE A 186 -8.77 6.94 -1.97
C ILE A 186 -7.69 6.57 -2.98
N ALA A 187 -7.42 7.44 -3.96
CA ALA A 187 -6.31 7.33 -4.90
C ALA A 187 -4.98 6.88 -4.27
N PHE A 188 -4.68 7.32 -3.05
CA PHE A 188 -3.46 6.90 -2.35
C PHE A 188 -3.38 5.40 -2.09
N LYS A 189 -4.51 4.72 -1.87
CA LYS A 189 -4.53 3.24 -1.74
C LYS A 189 -3.99 2.57 -3.00
N TYR A 190 -4.29 3.12 -4.18
CA TYR A 190 -3.82 2.60 -5.46
C TYR A 190 -2.39 3.04 -5.78
N LEU A 191 -1.99 4.25 -5.37
CA LEU A 191 -0.60 4.67 -5.46
C LEU A 191 0.32 3.76 -4.64
N ILE A 192 -0.09 3.41 -3.42
CA ILE A 192 0.67 2.50 -2.55
C ILE A 192 0.74 1.10 -3.16
N LYS A 193 -0.38 0.58 -3.69
CA LYS A 193 -0.37 -0.67 -4.47
C LYS A 193 0.61 -0.60 -5.64
N ALA A 194 0.64 0.49 -6.39
CA ALA A 194 1.59 0.67 -7.49
C ALA A 194 3.06 0.69 -7.03
N LYS A 195 3.35 1.31 -5.87
CA LYS A 195 4.71 1.34 -5.30
C LYS A 195 5.16 -0.06 -4.87
N ASN A 196 4.28 -0.83 -4.24
CA ASN A 196 4.59 -2.14 -3.62
C ASN A 196 4.47 -3.34 -4.57
N GLU A 197 3.85 -3.18 -5.73
CA GLU A 197 3.75 -4.24 -6.74
C GLU A 197 5.16 -4.66 -7.24
N GLU A 198 5.32 -5.86 -7.80
CA GLU A 198 6.57 -6.29 -8.42
C GLU A 198 6.49 -6.23 -9.95
N GLU A 199 5.33 -6.59 -10.52
CA GLU A 199 5.11 -6.63 -11.96
C GLU A 199 4.96 -5.22 -12.54
N LYS A 200 5.80 -4.86 -13.52
CA LYS A 200 5.89 -3.50 -14.07
C LYS A 200 4.61 -3.03 -14.75
N GLU A 201 3.93 -3.95 -15.41
CA GLU A 201 2.68 -3.73 -16.10
C GLU A 201 1.58 -3.43 -15.10
N ILE A 202 1.51 -4.20 -14.01
CA ILE A 202 0.55 -4.01 -12.92
C ILE A 202 0.87 -2.72 -12.15
N LYS A 203 2.15 -2.39 -11.92
CA LYS A 203 2.59 -1.09 -11.37
C LYS A 203 2.02 0.07 -12.17
N TRP A 204 2.19 0.02 -13.48
CA TRP A 204 1.74 1.07 -14.39
C TRP A 204 0.22 1.22 -14.33
N ILE A 205 -0.51 0.10 -14.39
CA ILE A 205 -1.98 0.08 -14.33
C ILE A 205 -2.47 0.68 -13.01
N ASN A 206 -1.91 0.23 -11.87
CA ASN A 206 -2.28 0.75 -10.55
C ASN A 206 -1.98 2.25 -10.41
N ALA A 207 -0.86 2.73 -10.96
CA ALA A 207 -0.52 4.14 -10.97
C ALA A 207 -1.52 4.95 -11.82
N THR A 208 -1.92 4.45 -13.00
CA THR A 208 -2.95 5.10 -13.81
C THR A 208 -4.30 5.12 -13.10
N ILE A 209 -4.69 4.04 -12.43
CA ILE A 209 -5.92 3.99 -11.62
C ILE A 209 -5.88 5.03 -10.49
N ALA A 210 -4.73 5.16 -9.80
CA ALA A 210 -4.54 6.18 -8.77
C ALA A 210 -4.77 7.59 -9.33
N ALA A 211 -4.20 7.90 -10.50
CA ALA A 211 -4.41 9.20 -11.16
C ALA A 211 -5.88 9.42 -11.55
N GLU A 212 -6.56 8.40 -12.11
CA GLU A 212 -7.99 8.47 -12.47
C GLU A 212 -8.87 8.76 -11.25
N LEU A 213 -8.62 8.07 -10.14
CA LEU A 213 -9.37 8.27 -8.90
C LEU A 213 -9.09 9.66 -8.31
N ALA A 214 -7.83 10.08 -8.20
CA ALA A 214 -7.48 11.36 -7.60
C ALA A 214 -8.15 12.53 -8.32
N VAL A 215 -8.16 12.50 -9.66
CA VAL A 215 -8.81 13.55 -10.44
C VAL A 215 -10.32 13.56 -10.22
N LYS A 216 -10.98 12.39 -10.16
CA LYS A 216 -12.43 12.32 -9.87
C LYS A 216 -12.74 12.79 -8.47
N GLU A 217 -11.97 12.34 -7.48
CA GLU A 217 -12.14 12.73 -6.09
C GLU A 217 -11.87 14.23 -5.90
N PHE A 218 -10.92 14.81 -6.62
CA PHE A 218 -10.72 16.25 -6.68
C PHE A 218 -12.00 16.97 -7.10
N TYR A 219 -12.59 16.61 -8.24
CA TYR A 219 -13.83 17.26 -8.71
C TYR A 219 -14.99 17.08 -7.74
N MET A 220 -15.10 15.92 -7.10
CA MET A 220 -16.14 15.65 -6.10
C MET A 220 -15.99 16.49 -4.83
N ASN A 221 -14.76 16.91 -4.49
CA ASN A 221 -14.44 17.71 -3.32
C ASN A 221 -14.30 19.22 -3.63
N TYR A 222 -14.12 19.59 -4.89
CA TYR A 222 -13.92 20.98 -5.31
C TYR A 222 -15.22 21.78 -5.38
N ASP A 223 -16.28 21.20 -5.97
CA ASP A 223 -17.61 21.83 -6.10
C ASP A 223 -18.71 20.76 -6.08
N GLU A 224 -19.73 20.93 -5.24
CA GLU A 224 -20.87 20.01 -5.14
C GLU A 224 -21.60 19.81 -6.48
N LYS A 225 -21.62 20.81 -7.36
CA LYS A 225 -22.22 20.68 -8.70
C LYS A 225 -21.43 19.72 -9.58
N LEU A 226 -20.09 19.73 -9.46
CA LEU A 226 -19.22 18.83 -10.20
C LEU A 226 -19.29 17.41 -9.65
N LYS A 227 -19.54 17.24 -8.36
CA LYS A 227 -19.79 15.93 -7.74
C LYS A 227 -20.94 15.17 -8.41
N PHE A 228 -22.08 15.82 -8.63
CA PHE A 228 -23.21 15.19 -9.34
C PHE A 228 -22.82 14.76 -10.76
N ILE A 229 -22.14 15.64 -11.50
CA ILE A 229 -21.68 15.35 -12.87
C ILE A 229 -20.73 14.15 -12.90
N VAL A 230 -19.76 14.08 -11.98
CA VAL A 230 -18.79 12.98 -11.91
C VAL A 230 -19.43 11.64 -11.55
N LEU A 231 -20.50 11.65 -10.76
CA LEU A 231 -21.21 10.44 -10.35
C LEU A 231 -22.17 9.92 -11.41
N GLU A 232 -22.88 10.82 -12.10
CA GLU A 232 -24.00 10.45 -12.98
C GLU A 232 -23.62 10.40 -14.48
N MET A 233 -22.50 11.01 -14.87
CA MET A 233 -22.07 11.05 -16.28
C MET A 233 -20.83 10.18 -16.54
N PRO A 234 -20.69 9.64 -17.77
CA PRO A 234 -19.45 9.00 -18.18
C PRO A 234 -18.31 10.02 -18.07
N SER A 235 -17.28 9.66 -17.29
CA SER A 235 -16.14 10.55 -17.05
C SER A 235 -15.39 10.83 -18.36
N PRO A 236 -15.04 12.09 -18.65
CA PRO A 236 -14.15 12.41 -19.76
C PRO A 236 -12.80 11.70 -19.61
N PRO A 237 -12.01 11.60 -20.70
CA PRO A 237 -10.66 11.05 -20.62
C PRO A 237 -9.80 11.76 -19.57
N LEU A 238 -9.02 10.99 -18.82
CA LEU A 238 -8.21 11.49 -17.69
C LEU A 238 -7.38 12.73 -18.05
N TYR A 239 -6.68 12.72 -19.19
CA TYR A 239 -5.84 13.85 -19.60
C TYR A 239 -6.65 15.14 -19.88
N LYS A 240 -7.93 15.04 -20.24
CA LYS A 240 -8.80 16.23 -20.37
C LYS A 240 -9.24 16.73 -19.01
N MET A 241 -9.59 15.81 -18.12
CA MET A 241 -9.98 16.11 -16.75
C MET A 241 -8.83 16.74 -15.95
N TYR A 242 -7.62 16.20 -16.06
CA TYR A 242 -6.41 16.74 -15.40
C TYR A 242 -5.83 17.97 -16.10
N GLY A 243 -6.16 18.17 -17.38
CA GLY A 243 -5.67 19.30 -18.18
C GLY A 243 -6.68 20.43 -18.27
N LYS A 244 -7.24 20.63 -19.46
CA LYS A 244 -8.06 21.79 -19.80
C LYS A 244 -9.28 22.00 -18.89
N MET A 245 -9.91 20.91 -18.43
CA MET A 245 -11.07 21.05 -17.53
C MET A 245 -10.66 21.62 -16.19
N LEU A 246 -9.60 21.08 -15.58
CA LEU A 246 -9.11 21.55 -14.29
C LEU A 246 -8.61 23.00 -14.39
N GLU A 247 -7.86 23.32 -15.45
CA GLU A 247 -7.40 24.69 -15.71
C GLU A 247 -8.58 25.66 -15.86
N SER A 248 -9.67 25.24 -16.53
CA SER A 248 -10.84 26.11 -16.73
C SER A 248 -11.59 26.44 -15.43
N ILE A 249 -11.56 25.54 -14.44
CA ILE A 249 -12.27 25.76 -13.16
C ILE A 249 -11.37 26.38 -12.08
N THR A 250 -10.06 26.15 -12.13
CA THR A 250 -9.13 26.56 -11.07
C THR A 250 -8.17 27.67 -11.50
N GLY A 251 -8.03 27.92 -12.79
CA GLY A 251 -7.00 28.79 -13.38
C GLY A 251 -5.58 28.25 -13.28
N LYS A 252 -5.38 27.05 -12.71
CA LYS A 252 -4.05 26.45 -12.50
C LYS A 252 -3.75 25.41 -13.59
N LYS A 253 -2.51 25.43 -14.09
CA LYS A 253 -1.99 24.41 -15.02
C LYS A 253 -1.31 23.30 -14.25
N CYS A 254 -1.61 22.06 -14.59
CA CYS A 254 -0.95 20.89 -14.01
C CYS A 254 0.40 20.60 -14.68
N SER A 255 1.43 20.34 -13.88
CA SER A 255 2.80 20.20 -14.40
C SER A 255 3.02 18.89 -15.16
N LYS A 256 2.30 17.83 -14.78
CA LYS A 256 2.50 16.46 -15.28
C LYS A 256 1.53 16.02 -16.38
N LEU A 257 0.82 16.96 -17.03
CA LEU A 257 -0.20 16.63 -18.03
C LEU A 257 0.29 15.68 -19.13
N LYS A 258 1.50 15.93 -19.68
CA LYS A 258 2.08 15.09 -20.74
C LYS A 258 2.36 13.66 -20.25
N SER A 259 2.87 13.53 -19.02
CA SER A 259 3.13 12.23 -18.40
C SER A 259 1.83 11.46 -18.15
N ILE A 260 0.79 12.13 -17.65
CA ILE A 260 -0.53 11.52 -17.44
C ILE A 260 -1.14 11.04 -18.75
N GLN A 261 -1.09 11.86 -19.81
CA GLN A 261 -1.60 11.46 -21.13
C GLN A 261 -0.88 10.21 -21.65
N LYS A 262 0.46 10.23 -21.64
CA LYS A 262 1.27 9.06 -22.04
C LYS A 262 0.97 7.84 -21.16
N GLY A 263 0.75 8.06 -19.87
CA GLY A 263 0.33 7.06 -18.90
C GLY A 263 -0.91 6.28 -19.34
N VAL A 264 -1.96 7.00 -19.73
CA VAL A 264 -3.23 6.43 -20.22
C VAL A 264 -3.04 5.66 -21.52
N GLU A 265 -2.26 6.19 -22.46
CA GLU A 265 -1.96 5.53 -23.73
C GLU A 265 -1.27 4.18 -23.51
N ILE A 266 -0.25 4.15 -22.64
CA ILE A 266 0.47 2.94 -22.27
C ILE A 266 -0.45 1.97 -21.53
N ARG A 267 -1.24 2.44 -20.56
CA ARG A 267 -2.21 1.59 -19.85
C ARG A 267 -3.18 0.91 -20.81
N ASN A 268 -3.73 1.64 -21.77
CA ASN A 268 -4.65 1.07 -22.76
C ASN A 268 -3.96 0.01 -23.61
N SER A 269 -2.73 0.26 -24.03
CA SER A 269 -1.93 -0.71 -24.77
C SER A 269 -1.63 -1.97 -23.93
N LEU A 270 -1.25 -1.83 -22.65
CA LEU A 270 -1.05 -2.98 -21.75
C LEU A 270 -2.30 -3.83 -21.57
N VAL A 271 -3.48 -3.20 -21.44
CA VAL A 271 -4.75 -3.91 -21.25
C VAL A 271 -5.19 -4.64 -22.53
N HIS A 272 -4.97 -4.04 -23.70
CA HIS A 272 -5.41 -4.61 -24.97
C HIS A 272 -4.37 -5.52 -25.63
N ARG A 273 -3.08 -5.31 -25.35
CA ARG A 273 -1.92 -5.96 -25.99
C ARG A 273 -0.77 -6.16 -24.98
N PRO A 274 -0.96 -7.01 -23.96
CA PRO A 274 -0.01 -7.17 -22.86
C PRO A 274 1.40 -7.59 -23.30
N SER A 275 1.53 -8.26 -24.46
CA SER A 275 2.82 -8.79 -24.94
C SER A 275 3.64 -7.81 -25.79
N GLU A 276 3.07 -6.68 -26.23
CA GLU A 276 3.73 -5.77 -27.18
C GLU A 276 4.61 -4.72 -26.49
N GLN A 277 4.44 -4.50 -25.19
CA GLN A 277 5.01 -3.34 -24.51
C GLN A 277 6.02 -3.72 -23.43
N LYS A 278 7.31 -3.57 -23.75
CA LYS A 278 8.39 -3.77 -22.79
C LYS A 278 8.60 -2.49 -21.97
N LEU A 279 8.24 -2.55 -20.69
CA LEU A 279 8.47 -1.45 -19.74
C LEU A 279 9.83 -1.60 -19.05
N SER A 280 10.59 -0.51 -18.99
CA SER A 280 11.79 -0.45 -18.16
C SER A 280 11.45 -0.03 -16.73
N THR A 281 12.19 -0.53 -15.74
CA THR A 281 12.02 -0.15 -14.32
C THR A 281 12.08 1.37 -14.12
N PRO A 282 13.05 2.10 -14.71
CA PRO A 282 13.12 3.54 -14.53
C PRO A 282 11.90 4.29 -15.10
N GLN A 283 11.39 3.85 -16.26
CA GLN A 283 10.21 4.45 -16.88
C GLN A 283 8.98 4.30 -15.98
N VAL A 284 8.78 3.12 -15.38
CA VAL A 284 7.68 2.84 -14.45
C VAL A 284 7.80 3.70 -13.20
N ASN A 285 8.98 3.73 -12.59
CA ASN A 285 9.22 4.52 -11.38
C ASN A 285 9.02 6.02 -11.62
N GLN A 286 9.47 6.54 -12.76
CA GLN A 286 9.23 7.94 -13.13
C GLN A 286 7.74 8.24 -13.30
N TYR A 287 6.98 7.33 -13.91
CA TYR A 287 5.55 7.51 -14.06
C TYR A 287 4.81 7.48 -12.72
N ILE A 288 5.17 6.58 -11.80
CA ILE A 288 4.63 6.56 -10.42
C ILE A 288 4.91 7.89 -9.72
N SER A 289 6.14 8.41 -9.83
CA SER A 289 6.53 9.71 -9.28
C SER A 289 5.69 10.85 -9.87
N ASP A 290 5.50 10.88 -11.19
CA ASP A 290 4.68 11.89 -11.86
C ASP A 290 3.19 11.81 -11.43
N VAL A 291 2.66 10.59 -11.21
CA VAL A 291 1.33 10.41 -10.64
C VAL A 291 1.27 10.93 -9.21
N GLU A 292 2.24 10.60 -8.37
CA GLU A 292 2.31 11.09 -6.99
C GLU A 292 2.32 12.63 -6.95
N THR A 293 3.19 13.28 -7.72
CA THR A 293 3.21 14.75 -7.85
C THR A 293 1.84 15.27 -8.29
N SER A 294 1.18 14.61 -9.23
CA SER A 294 -0.14 15.03 -9.72
C SER A 294 -1.20 14.97 -8.63
N ILE A 295 -1.18 13.93 -7.79
CA ILE A 295 -2.11 13.78 -6.66
C ILE A 295 -1.89 14.91 -5.65
N PHE A 296 -0.64 15.22 -5.31
CA PHE A 296 -0.33 16.31 -4.39
C PHE A 296 -0.66 17.70 -4.96
N GLU A 297 -0.49 17.93 -6.27
CA GLU A 297 -0.95 19.16 -6.93
C GLU A 297 -2.46 19.34 -6.73
N LEU A 298 -3.26 18.28 -6.90
CA LEU A 298 -4.71 18.34 -6.70
C LEU A 298 -5.09 18.69 -5.25
N LEU A 299 -4.37 18.15 -4.27
CA LEU A 299 -4.60 18.44 -2.86
C LEU A 299 -4.22 19.88 -2.49
N ASP A 300 -3.11 20.38 -3.02
CA ASP A 300 -2.72 21.78 -2.88
C ASP A 300 -3.82 22.71 -3.41
N ILE A 301 -4.41 22.37 -4.56
CA ILE A 301 -5.50 23.15 -5.15
C ILE A 301 -6.75 23.15 -4.26
N LEU A 302 -7.08 22.02 -3.61
CA LEU A 302 -8.19 21.96 -2.67
C LEU A 302 -7.92 22.73 -1.37
N GLY A 303 -6.65 23.03 -1.05
CA GLY A 303 -6.25 23.61 0.23
C GLY A 303 -6.51 22.68 1.42
N GLN A 304 -6.67 21.38 1.17
CA GLN A 304 -6.92 20.36 2.19
C GLN A 304 -5.62 19.67 2.59
N ASP A 305 -5.55 19.27 3.87
CA ASP A 305 -4.37 18.60 4.45
C ASP A 305 -3.05 19.34 4.16
N LYS A 306 -3.08 20.67 4.27
CA LYS A 306 -1.96 21.57 3.94
C LYS A 306 -0.62 21.12 4.53
N LYS A 307 -0.59 20.69 5.80
CA LYS A 307 0.64 20.20 6.42
C LYS A 307 1.23 18.99 5.68
N PHE A 308 0.37 18.08 5.24
CA PHE A 308 0.78 16.90 4.50
C PHE A 308 1.31 17.25 3.10
N VAL A 309 0.70 18.24 2.45
CA VAL A 309 1.19 18.81 1.18
C VAL A 309 2.52 19.54 1.37
N ASP A 310 2.65 20.36 2.42
CA ASP A 310 3.88 21.10 2.75
C ASP A 310 5.04 20.13 3.03
N ASP A 311 4.79 19.05 3.77
CA ASP A 311 5.79 18.00 4.03
C ASP A 311 6.24 17.30 2.75
N PHE A 312 5.31 17.00 1.83
CA PHE A 312 5.64 16.44 0.52
C PHE A 312 6.50 17.40 -0.30
N ASN A 313 6.15 18.69 -0.31
CA ASN A 313 6.93 19.70 -1.01
C ASN A 313 8.33 19.85 -0.44
N GLU A 314 8.48 19.85 0.89
CA GLU A 314 9.80 19.85 1.55
C GLU A 314 10.61 18.59 1.14
N TYR A 315 9.97 17.41 1.19
CA TYR A 315 10.59 16.16 0.77
C TYR A 315 11.10 16.21 -0.67
N GLU A 316 10.31 16.73 -1.60
CA GLU A 316 10.68 16.86 -3.00
C GLU A 316 11.85 17.84 -3.21
N GLN A 317 11.84 18.99 -2.50
CA GLN A 317 12.93 19.96 -2.57
C GLN A 317 14.24 19.38 -2.04
N ASP A 318 14.18 18.66 -0.92
CA ASP A 318 15.34 17.96 -0.38
C ASP A 318 15.87 16.91 -1.34
N ARG A 319 14.98 16.09 -1.92
CA ARG A 319 15.34 15.08 -2.91
C ARG A 319 16.07 15.69 -4.10
N ILE A 320 15.58 16.82 -4.62
CA ILE A 320 16.22 17.57 -5.70
C ILE A 320 17.58 18.11 -5.26
N LYS A 321 17.66 18.74 -4.09
CA LYS A 321 18.90 19.31 -3.55
C LYS A 321 19.98 18.24 -3.36
N THR A 322 19.63 17.13 -2.72
CA THR A 322 20.53 15.99 -2.51
C THR A 322 21.00 15.44 -3.85
N TYR A 323 20.11 15.28 -4.83
CA TYR A 323 20.51 14.86 -6.18
C TYR A 323 21.51 15.83 -6.83
N GLU A 324 21.26 17.14 -6.78
CA GLU A 324 22.18 18.15 -7.31
C GLU A 324 23.52 18.17 -6.58
N GLU A 325 23.54 17.83 -5.29
CA GLU A 325 24.79 17.59 -4.56
C GLU A 325 25.51 16.34 -5.10
N PHE A 326 24.83 15.22 -5.31
CA PHE A 326 25.42 14.00 -5.88
C PHE A 326 25.98 14.18 -7.28
N LYS A 327 25.27 14.92 -8.14
CA LYS A 327 25.72 15.24 -9.49
C LYS A 327 27.09 15.95 -9.50
N LYS A 328 27.39 16.75 -8.47
CA LYS A 328 28.70 17.40 -8.29
C LYS A 328 29.82 16.40 -7.96
N TYR A 329 29.50 15.29 -7.30
CA TYR A 329 30.43 14.21 -6.98
C TYR A 329 30.57 13.17 -8.09
N GLU A 330 29.53 12.96 -8.89
CA GLU A 330 29.54 12.09 -10.07
C GLU A 330 30.60 12.55 -11.10
N ALA A 331 30.81 13.86 -11.23
CA ALA A 331 31.91 14.43 -12.03
C ALA A 331 33.33 14.00 -11.58
N ARG A 332 33.47 13.39 -10.38
CA ARG A 332 34.74 12.87 -9.85
C ARG A 332 34.85 11.34 -9.91
N VAL A 333 33.78 10.61 -10.23
CA VAL A 333 33.75 9.14 -10.25
C VAL A 333 33.37 8.67 -11.64
N VAL A 334 34.39 8.51 -12.50
CA VAL A 334 34.24 7.84 -13.80
C VAL A 334 34.21 6.33 -13.54
N ILE A 335 33.01 5.74 -13.49
CA ILE A 335 32.84 4.29 -13.57
C ILE A 335 32.95 3.90 -15.05
N SER A 336 33.76 2.88 -15.32
CA SER A 336 34.21 2.45 -16.65
C SER A 336 33.07 2.29 -17.68
N ARG A 337 33.39 2.76 -18.89
CA ARG A 337 32.71 2.84 -20.21
C ARG A 337 31.55 1.90 -20.61
N ASP A 338 31.13 0.91 -19.82
CA ASP A 338 30.01 0.01 -20.17
C ASP A 338 28.73 0.26 -19.33
N GLY A 339 28.80 1.10 -18.29
CA GLY A 339 27.67 1.42 -17.39
C GLY A 339 26.87 2.69 -17.70
N GLU A 340 27.17 3.37 -18.82
CA GLU A 340 26.65 4.73 -19.12
C GLU A 340 25.13 4.82 -19.34
N LYS A 341 24.39 3.71 -19.49
CA LYS A 341 23.00 3.78 -19.99
C LYS A 341 21.88 3.68 -18.96
N ASP A 342 22.07 3.10 -17.79
CA ASP A 342 20.91 2.65 -16.99
C ASP A 342 20.66 3.39 -15.67
N LEU A 343 21.67 3.99 -15.03
CA LEU A 343 21.47 4.60 -13.70
C LEU A 343 20.87 6.02 -13.71
N PHE A 344 21.09 6.80 -14.78
CA PHE A 344 20.73 8.24 -14.78
C PHE A 344 19.98 8.74 -16.01
N ALA A 345 19.61 7.87 -16.97
CA ALA A 345 18.92 8.28 -18.19
C ALA A 345 17.46 8.77 -18.00
N ASN A 346 16.92 8.79 -16.78
CA ASN A 346 15.46 8.75 -16.58
C ASN A 346 14.82 9.89 -15.78
N ILE A 347 15.51 10.99 -15.50
CA ILE A 347 14.85 12.20 -15.00
C ILE A 347 14.84 13.25 -16.10
N LYS A 348 13.70 13.37 -16.80
CA LYS A 348 13.43 14.53 -17.66
C LYS A 348 12.89 15.66 -16.78
N TYR A 349 13.67 16.73 -16.70
CA TYR A 349 13.33 17.97 -16.03
C TYR A 349 12.03 18.60 -16.57
N PRO A 350 11.20 19.22 -15.72
CA PRO A 350 10.31 20.27 -16.20
C PRO A 350 11.17 21.48 -16.59
N ASN A 351 10.99 21.98 -17.81
CA ASN A 351 11.48 23.30 -18.22
C ASN A 351 10.70 24.40 -17.49
#